data_AF-A0A3B9CU29-F1
#
_entry.id   AF-A0A3B9CU29-F1
#
_cell.length_a   1.000
_cell.length_b   1.000
_cell.length_c   1.000
_cell.angle_alpha   90.00
_cell.angle_beta   90.00
_cell.angle_gamma   90.00
#
_symmetry.space_group_name_H-M   'P 1'
#
loop_
_entity.id
_entity.type
_entity.pdbx_description
1 polymer ?
#
loop_
_entity_poly.entity_id
_entity_poly.type
_entity_poly.pdbx_seq_one_letter_code
_entity_poly.pdbx_strand_id
1 'polypeptide(L)'
;MLLRTCLLLSLLASVVVADDQTEFFEARIRPVLVEHCYRCHSQDAEKVRGGLLLDSKKGMLTGGDSGPSLVAGDPGESLIISALKHESFEMPPDRRLP
;
A
#
# COMPACT_ATOMS: atom_id res chain seq x y z
N MET A 1 46.90 11.57 35.51
CA MET A 1 46.06 11.87 34.33
C MET A 1 46.22 10.75 33.33
N LEU A 2 45.22 9.88 33.17
CA LEU A 2 44.82 9.28 31.89
C LEU A 2 43.65 8.33 32.16
N LEU A 3 42.49 8.96 32.07
CA LEU A 3 41.15 8.43 32.11
C LEU A 3 41.01 7.37 30.99
N ARG A 4 40.86 6.10 31.34
CA ARG A 4 40.34 5.07 30.43
C ARG A 4 38.98 4.62 30.93
N THR A 5 38.03 5.54 30.86
CA THR A 5 36.61 5.27 30.96
C THR A 5 36.23 4.34 29.81
N CYS A 6 36.02 3.06 30.12
CA CYS A 6 35.31 2.10 29.28
C CYS A 6 33.85 2.58 29.16
N LEU A 7 33.58 3.46 28.19
CA LEU A 7 32.24 3.85 27.82
C LEU A 7 31.64 2.66 27.05
N LEU A 8 31.02 1.74 27.77
CA LEU A 8 30.16 0.69 27.21
C LEU A 8 28.97 1.38 26.55
N LEU A 9 29.13 1.68 25.26
CA LEU A 9 28.08 2.19 24.39
C LEU A 9 27.12 1.03 24.13
N SER A 10 26.11 0.90 24.99
CA SER A 10 25.00 -0.03 24.80
C SER A 10 24.24 0.36 23.53
N LEU A 11 24.49 -0.38 22.45
CA LEU A 11 23.76 -0.31 21.20
C LEU A 11 22.37 -0.90 21.44
N LEU A 12 21.38 -0.06 21.75
CA LEU A 12 19.98 -0.45 21.74
C LEU A 12 19.55 -0.64 20.28
N ALA A 13 19.73 -1.86 19.76
CA ALA A 13 19.08 -2.27 18.53
C ALA A 13 17.58 -2.42 18.82
N SER A 14 16.77 -1.45 18.40
CA SER A 14 15.32 -1.64 18.32
C SER A 14 15.05 -2.71 17.29
N VAL A 15 14.77 -3.94 17.74
CA VAL A 15 14.12 -4.95 16.92
C VAL A 15 12.73 -4.42 16.61
N VAL A 16 12.53 -4.05 15.34
CA VAL A 16 11.21 -3.74 14.81
C VAL A 16 10.52 -5.09 14.60
N VAL A 17 9.64 -5.48 15.51
CA VAL A 17 8.78 -6.64 15.31
C VAL A 17 7.73 -6.22 14.30
N ALA A 18 7.72 -6.85 13.12
CA ALA A 18 6.65 -6.64 12.16
C ALA A 18 5.33 -7.13 12.78
N ASP A 19 4.30 -6.29 12.75
CA ASP A 19 2.95 -6.70 13.10
C ASP A 19 2.44 -7.71 12.06
N ASP A 20 1.67 -8.72 12.48
CA ASP A 20 1.16 -9.82 11.63
C ASP A 20 0.41 -9.28 10.39
N GLN A 21 -0.34 -8.19 10.56
CA GLN A 21 -1.04 -7.55 9.44
C GLN A 21 -0.10 -6.87 8.46
N THR A 22 1.01 -6.32 8.95
CA THR A 22 2.04 -5.72 8.09
C THR A 22 2.77 -6.80 7.31
N GLU A 23 3.16 -7.90 7.96
CA GLU A 23 3.79 -9.04 7.28
C GLU A 23 2.86 -9.62 6.21
N PHE A 24 1.57 -9.82 6.54
CA PHE A 24 0.58 -10.29 5.58
C PHE A 24 0.43 -9.32 4.40
N PHE A 25 0.33 -8.02 4.65
CA PHE A 25 0.21 -7.02 3.59
C PHE A 25 1.43 -7.05 2.66
N GLU A 26 2.63 -7.03 3.21
CA GLU A 26 3.87 -7.02 2.45
C GLU A 26 4.08 -8.32 1.67
N ALA A 27 3.72 -9.47 2.25
CA ALA A 27 3.91 -10.78 1.62
C ALA A 27 2.80 -11.16 0.63
N ARG A 28 1.57 -10.68 0.81
CA ARG A 28 0.38 -11.15 0.08
C ARG A 28 -0.31 -10.09 -0.75
N ILE A 29 -0.33 -8.84 -0.30
CA ILE A 29 -1.09 -7.76 -0.94
C ILE A 29 -0.20 -6.91 -1.84
N ARG A 30 0.93 -6.43 -1.33
CA ARG A 30 1.84 -5.57 -2.10
C ARG A 30 2.28 -6.20 -3.43
N PRO A 31 2.65 -7.50 -3.52
CA PRO A 31 3.07 -8.09 -4.80
C PRO A 31 1.98 -8.01 -5.88
N VAL A 32 0.72 -8.23 -5.50
CA VAL A 32 -0.43 -8.13 -6.41
C VAL A 32 -0.62 -6.70 -6.91
N LEU A 33 -0.49 -5.72 -6.00
CA LEU A 33 -0.60 -4.30 -6.37
C LEU A 33 0.52 -3.88 -7.32
N VAL A 34 1.76 -4.34 -7.08
CA VAL A 34 2.90 -4.09 -7.96
C VAL A 34 2.65 -4.67 -9.36
N GLU A 35 2.20 -5.93 -9.42
CA GLU A 35 2.03 -6.64 -10.69
C GLU A 35 0.87 -6.10 -11.54
N HIS A 36 -0.23 -5.69 -10.89
CA HIS A 36 -1.48 -5.43 -11.60
C HIS A 36 -1.97 -3.98 -11.53
N CYS A 37 -1.53 -3.19 -10.55
CA CYS A 37 -2.11 -1.87 -10.28
C CYS A 37 -1.12 -0.72 -10.52
N TYR A 38 0.14 -0.88 -10.10
CA TYR A 38 1.09 0.24 -10.04
C TYR A 38 1.44 0.84 -11.39
N ARG A 39 1.35 0.08 -12.48
CA ARG A 39 1.52 0.59 -13.84
C ARG A 39 0.67 1.84 -14.14
N CYS A 40 -0.49 1.99 -13.50
CA CYS A 40 -1.39 3.13 -13.71
C CYS A 40 -1.76 3.90 -12.43
N HIS A 41 -1.55 3.32 -11.25
CA HIS A 41 -2.00 3.86 -9.96
C HIS A 41 -0.88 3.89 -8.91
N SER A 42 0.31 4.33 -9.31
CA SER A 42 1.43 4.60 -8.39
C SER A 42 2.08 5.93 -8.74
N GLN A 43 2.88 6.48 -7.83
CA GLN A 43 3.63 7.71 -8.06
C GLN A 43 4.64 7.56 -9.20
N ASP A 44 5.16 6.34 -9.40
CA ASP A 44 6.13 6.02 -10.44
C ASP A 44 5.47 5.62 -11.77
N ALA A 45 4.14 5.67 -11.88
CA ALA A 45 3.43 5.38 -13.12
C ALA A 45 3.74 6.44 -14.18
N GLU A 46 3.97 6.02 -15.43
CA GLU A 46 4.14 6.94 -16.58
C GLU A 46 2.95 7.91 -16.71
N LYS A 47 1.75 7.41 -16.41
CA LYS A 47 0.54 8.21 -16.31
C LYS A 47 -0.33 7.72 -15.16
N VAL A 48 -0.46 8.54 -14.12
CA VAL A 48 -1.41 8.30 -13.02
C VAL A 48 -2.84 8.47 -13.53
N ARG A 49 -3.64 7.40 -13.45
CA ARG A 49 -5.04 7.42 -13.91
C ARG A 49 -5.99 7.74 -12.77
N GLY A 50 -6.96 8.61 -13.04
CA GLY A 50 -8.03 8.98 -12.10
C GLY A 50 -7.54 9.61 -10.79
N GLY A 51 -6.34 10.20 -10.78
CA GLY A 51 -5.71 10.76 -9.58
C GLY A 51 -5.43 9.75 -8.46
N LEU A 52 -5.58 8.44 -8.72
CA LEU A 52 -5.57 7.40 -7.70
C LEU A 52 -4.17 6.81 -7.51
N LEU A 53 -3.73 6.74 -6.25
CA LEU A 53 -2.47 6.14 -5.81
C LEU A 53 -2.74 4.96 -4.87
N LEU A 54 -2.30 3.76 -5.27
CA LEU A 54 -2.44 2.50 -4.51
C LEU A 54 -1.11 2.03 -3.90
N ASP A 55 -0.04 2.82 -4.07
CA ASP A 55 1.31 2.56 -3.56
C ASP A 55 1.53 3.07 -2.14
N SER A 56 0.56 3.78 -1.58
CA SER A 56 0.61 4.30 -0.21
C SER A 56 -0.75 4.19 0.49
N LYS A 57 -0.72 3.91 1.81
CA LYS A 57 -1.93 3.86 2.64
C LYS A 57 -2.74 5.16 2.55
N LYS A 58 -2.05 6.31 2.56
CA LYS A 58 -2.68 7.63 2.43
C LYS A 58 -3.39 7.77 1.08
N GLY A 59 -2.72 7.39 -0.02
CA GLY A 59 -3.31 7.40 -1.36
C GLY A 59 -4.57 6.56 -1.45
N MET A 60 -4.57 5.35 -0.88
CA MET A 60 -5.74 4.47 -0.89
C MET A 60 -6.93 5.06 -0.11
N LEU A 61 -6.68 5.66 1.05
CA LEU A 61 -7.71 6.25 1.91
C LEU A 61 -8.25 7.58 1.37
N THR A 62 -7.39 8.42 0.79
CA THR A 62 -7.83 9.66 0.13
C THR A 62 -8.58 9.35 -1.16
N GLY A 63 -8.10 8.36 -1.93
CA GLY A 63 -8.66 7.99 -3.22
C GLY A 63 -8.29 8.97 -4.33
N GLY A 64 -9.05 8.89 -5.42
CA GLY A 64 -8.82 9.68 -6.64
C GLY A 64 -9.98 10.61 -6.96
N ASP A 65 -10.16 10.93 -8.24
CA ASP A 65 -11.20 11.85 -8.73
C ASP A 65 -12.63 11.38 -8.41
N SER A 66 -12.81 10.08 -8.12
CA SER A 66 -14.09 9.46 -7.75
C SER A 66 -14.30 9.32 -6.24
N GLY A 67 -13.41 9.88 -5.42
CA GLY A 67 -13.45 9.77 -3.96
C GLY A 67 -12.61 8.61 -3.40
N PRO A 68 -12.77 8.30 -2.11
CA PRO A 68 -11.99 7.28 -1.39
C PRO A 68 -12.00 5.92 -2.09
N SER A 69 -10.83 5.31 -2.28
CA SER A 69 -10.76 3.99 -2.92
C SER A 69 -11.02 2.83 -1.95
N LEU A 70 -10.71 3.04 -0.67
CA LEU A 70 -10.78 2.06 0.39
C LEU A 70 -11.44 2.65 1.64
N VAL A 71 -12.42 1.94 2.19
CA VAL A 71 -13.04 2.19 3.49
C VAL A 71 -12.55 1.13 4.47
N ALA A 72 -11.79 1.55 5.49
CA ALA A 72 -11.18 0.62 6.44
C ALA A 72 -12.25 -0.14 7.23
N GLY A 73 -12.17 -1.47 7.22
CA GLY A 73 -13.12 -2.36 7.90
C GLY A 73 -14.40 -2.65 7.11
N ASP A 74 -14.63 -1.98 5.98
CA ASP A 74 -15.81 -2.20 5.13
C ASP A 74 -15.43 -2.36 3.65
N PRO A 75 -15.13 -3.60 3.21
CA PRO A 75 -14.85 -3.89 1.81
C PRO A 75 -16.05 -3.63 0.88
N GLY A 76 -17.30 -3.66 1.39
CA GLY A 76 -18.50 -3.47 0.59
C GLY A 76 -18.65 -2.03 0.09
N GLU A 77 -18.27 -1.08 0.94
CA GLU A 77 -18.28 0.36 0.63
C GLU A 77 -16.99 0.84 -0.05
N SER A 78 -16.03 -0.05 -0.31
CA SER A 78 -14.75 0.30 -0.92
C SER A 78 -14.84 0.27 -2.45
N LEU A 79 -14.63 1.42 -3.12
CA LEU A 79 -14.68 1.54 -4.58
C LEU A 79 -13.70 0.60 -5.29
N ILE A 80 -12.52 0.33 -4.72
CA ILE A 80 -11.56 -0.61 -5.31
C ILE A 80 -12.16 -2.02 -5.46
N ILE A 81 -13.03 -2.44 -4.53
CA ILE A 81 -13.64 -3.77 -4.56
C ILE A 81 -14.71 -3.85 -5.64
N SER A 82 -15.59 -2.85 -5.77
CA SER A 82 -16.57 -2.82 -6.87
C SER A 82 -15.90 -2.70 -8.25
N ALA A 83 -14.77 -2.00 -8.33
CA ALA A 83 -14.01 -1.88 -9.57
C ALA A 83 -13.35 -3.21 -9.99
N LEU A 84 -12.77 -3.95 -9.05
CA LEU A 84 -12.20 -5.29 -9.30
C LEU A 84 -13.28 -6.32 -9.70
N LYS A 85 -14.50 -6.16 -9.19
CA LYS A 85 -15.66 -6.97 -9.60
C LYS A 85 -16.25 -6.54 -10.95
N HIS A 86 -15.83 -5.40 -11.49
CA HIS A 86 -16.41 -4.72 -12.66
C HIS A 86 -17.91 -4.42 -12.47
N GLU A 87 -18.29 -3.98 -11.26
CA GLU A 87 -19.65 -3.50 -10.95
C GLU A 87 -19.76 -1.98 -11.11
N SER A 88 -18.63 -1.28 -11.05
CA SER A 88 -18.50 0.17 -11.24
C SER A 88 -17.57 0.48 -12.43
N PHE A 89 -16.31 0.85 -12.15
CA PHE A 89 -15.25 0.93 -13.15
C PHE A 89 -14.72 -0.48 -13.46
N GLU A 90 -14.19 -0.69 -14.66
CA GLU A 90 -13.51 -1.94 -15.00
C GLU A 90 -12.01 -1.79 -14.74
N MET A 91 -11.48 -2.50 -13.75
CA MET A 91 -10.08 -2.42 -13.36
C MET A 91 -9.46 -3.82 -13.14
N PRO A 92 -8.40 -4.19 -13.89
CA PRO A 92 -7.86 -3.48 -15.06
C PRO A 92 -8.87 -3.31 -16.22
N PRO A 93 -8.76 -2.25 -17.03
CA PRO A 93 -9.75 -1.95 -18.07
C PRO A 93 -9.72 -2.91 -19.26
N ASP A 94 -8.65 -3.68 -19.41
CA ASP A 94 -8.41 -4.59 -20.54
C ASP A 94 -8.69 -6.05 -20.21
N ARG A 95 -8.83 -6.40 -18.93
CA ARG A 95 -9.05 -7.79 -18.47
C ARG A 95 -9.48 -7.86 -17.02
N ARG A 96 -10.15 -8.95 -16.65
CA ARG A 96 -10.30 -9.33 -15.24
C ARG A 96 -9.01 -9.92 -14.70
N LEU A 97 -8.75 -9.71 -13.41
CA LEU A 97 -7.68 -10.41 -12.71
C LEU A 97 -8.01 -11.92 -12.58
N PRO A 98 -6.98 -12.78 -12.58
CA PRO A 98 -7.15 -14.24 -12.48
C PRO A 98 -7.75 -14.69 -11.14
#